data_AF-A0A9P7RZF5-F1
#
_entry.id   AF-A0A9P7RZF5-F1
#
_cell.length_a   1.000
_cell.length_b   1.000
_cell.length_c   1.000
_cell.angle_alpha   90.00
_cell.angle_beta   90.00
_cell.angle_gamma   90.00
#
_symmetry.space_group_name_H-M   'P 1'
#
loop_
_entity.id
_entity.type
_entity.pdbx_description
1 polymer ?
#
loop_
_entity_poly.entity_id
_entity_poly.type
_entity_poly.pdbx_seq_one_letter_code
_entity_poly.pdbx_strand_id
1 'polypeptide(L)'
;MIRSRCEQLDMMEDERVRAAISMSLCELATAKHHSIPMECASFTINQPSSTSTAGSQGECVSALSRSAQFWSSYSGYLREIPQLCFTFQRWNDIDVARDLYHNITLEKLMFIKLVQEREKEGKVNAETWKLGIAELFKTASYIRNVSQRLDARFELQGHEVNKNLLKAVNILERRVDTVLDKSLNALSGNFVVSLGTVVSNLGEGLRSRLEETLVTLHEQHQQLLVENTVPDIIWLVSDQS
;
A
#
# COMPACT_ATOMS: atom_id res chain seq x y z
N MET A 1 19.17 20.92 5.91
CA MET A 1 19.08 19.45 5.74
C MET A 1 19.48 19.12 4.31
N ILE A 2 20.34 18.11 4.12
CA ILE A 2 20.73 17.60 2.80
C ILE A 2 19.51 16.86 2.24
N ARG A 3 19.00 17.27 1.07
CA ARG A 3 17.87 16.60 0.39
C ARG A 3 18.30 15.18 0.00
N SER A 4 17.40 14.21 0.12
CA SER A 4 17.62 12.77 -0.06
C SER A 4 17.84 12.30 -1.51
N ARG A 5 18.43 13.14 -2.37
CA ARG A 5 18.67 12.86 -3.79
C ARG A 5 20.17 12.92 -4.11
N CYS A 6 20.93 11.99 -3.55
CA CYS A 6 22.36 11.84 -3.85
C CYS A 6 22.62 11.05 -5.15
N GLU A 7 21.56 10.53 -5.78
CA GLU A 7 21.63 9.62 -6.94
C GLU A 7 21.93 10.32 -8.27
N GLN A 8 21.86 11.66 -8.31
CA GLN A 8 22.34 12.43 -9.46
C GLN A 8 23.86 12.49 -9.37
N LEU A 9 24.53 11.81 -10.32
CA LEU A 9 25.99 11.69 -10.48
C LEU A 9 26.75 13.03 -10.50
N ASP A 10 26.03 14.14 -10.65
CA ASP A 10 26.44 15.47 -10.22
C ASP A 10 25.42 15.93 -9.17
N MET A 11 25.77 15.87 -7.88
CA MET A 11 25.21 16.85 -6.95
C MET A 11 25.42 18.19 -7.63
N MET A 12 24.35 18.91 -8.00
CA MET A 12 24.49 20.21 -8.65
C MET A 12 25.54 21.01 -7.85
N GLU A 13 26.55 21.52 -8.54
CA GLU A 13 27.71 22.16 -7.90
C GLU A 13 27.28 23.16 -6.80
N ASP A 14 26.19 23.89 -7.06
CA ASP A 14 25.56 24.82 -6.12
C ASP A 14 25.02 24.16 -4.84
N GLU A 15 24.47 22.95 -4.91
CA GLU A 15 24.00 22.20 -3.73
C GLU A 15 25.18 21.66 -2.93
N ARG A 16 26.24 21.19 -3.61
CA ARG A 16 27.47 20.74 -2.97
C ARG A 16 28.15 21.89 -2.22
N VAL A 17 28.30 23.04 -2.88
CA VAL A 17 28.86 24.26 -2.29
C VAL A 17 27.99 24.75 -1.14
N ARG A 18 26.67 24.80 -1.29
CA ARG A 18 25.74 25.20 -0.23
C ARG A 18 25.81 24.28 0.99
N ALA A 19 25.90 22.97 0.79
CA ALA A 19 26.05 22.01 1.88
C ALA A 19 27.42 22.19 2.56
N ALA A 20 28.49 22.43 1.80
CA ALA A 20 29.83 22.66 2.33
C ALA A 20 29.87 23.91 3.20
N ILE A 21 29.29 25.02 2.73
CA ILE A 21 29.14 26.25 3.50
C ILE A 21 28.37 25.96 4.79
N SER A 22 27.17 25.37 4.69
CA SER A 22 26.32 25.10 5.87
C SER A 22 27.04 24.25 6.92
N MET A 23 27.75 23.19 6.51
CA MET A 23 28.49 22.32 7.42
C MET A 23 29.67 23.04 8.07
N SER A 24 30.40 23.85 7.30
CA SER A 24 31.48 24.68 7.81
C SER A 24 30.97 25.67 8.85
N LEU A 25 29.85 26.33 8.58
CA LEU A 25 29.23 27.27 9.51
C LEU A 25 28.75 26.59 10.79
N CYS A 26 28.22 25.36 10.69
CA CYS A 26 27.92 24.55 11.87
C CYS A 26 29.17 24.31 12.72
N GLU A 27 30.28 23.90 12.10
CA GLU A 27 31.54 23.67 12.80
C GLU A 27 32.04 24.97 13.46
N LEU A 28 32.04 26.08 12.73
CA LEU A 28 32.45 27.39 13.24
C LEU A 28 31.57 27.88 14.38
N ALA A 29 30.26 27.65 14.32
CA ALA A 29 29.33 28.01 15.38
C ALA A 29 29.61 27.24 16.69
N THR A 30 30.18 26.04 16.60
CA THR A 30 30.59 25.30 17.81
C THR A 30 31.90 25.82 18.42
N ALA A 31 32.69 26.59 17.67
CA ALA A 31 33.95 27.16 18.15
C ALA A 31 33.71 28.52 18.85
N LYS A 32 33.93 28.58 20.17
CA LYS A 32 33.63 29.73 21.06
C LYS A 32 34.23 31.09 20.67
N HIS A 33 35.19 31.17 19.75
CA HIS A 33 35.98 32.38 19.47
C HIS A 33 35.95 32.84 18.02
N HIS A 34 35.08 32.28 17.17
CA HIS A 34 34.98 32.66 15.77
C HIS A 34 33.59 33.22 15.45
N SER A 35 33.56 34.46 14.97
CA SER A 35 32.35 35.06 14.41
C SER A 35 32.18 34.61 12.96
N ILE A 36 30.98 34.17 12.61
CA ILE A 36 30.61 33.82 11.23
C ILE A 36 30.66 35.10 10.36
N PRO A 37 31.26 35.05 9.15
CA PRO A 37 31.21 36.18 8.22
C PRO A 37 29.78 36.59 7.87
N MET A 38 29.50 37.89 7.80
CA MET A 38 28.15 38.39 7.49
C MET A 38 27.71 37.99 6.08
N GLU A 39 28.67 37.85 5.17
CA GLU A 39 28.47 37.36 3.80
C GLU A 39 27.87 35.93 3.77
N CYS A 40 27.99 35.19 4.87
CA CYS A 40 27.49 33.81 5.01
C CYS A 40 26.16 33.69 5.78
N ALA A 41 25.53 34.82 6.17
CA ALA A 41 24.36 34.81 7.05
C ALA A 41 23.17 34.00 6.50
N SER A 42 22.98 34.00 5.17
CA SER A 42 21.91 33.28 4.46
C SER A 42 22.05 31.75 4.51
N PHE A 43 23.18 31.23 4.97
CA PHE A 43 23.46 29.79 5.05
C PHE A 43 23.41 29.26 6.49
N THR A 44 22.99 30.09 7.45
CA THR A 44 22.82 29.67 8.85
C THR A 44 21.52 28.87 9.05
N ILE A 45 21.53 27.90 9.97
CA ILE A 45 20.47 26.91 10.18
C ILE A 45 19.08 27.52 10.47
N ASN A 46 19.04 28.77 10.96
CA ASN A 46 17.81 29.43 11.40
C ASN A 46 17.08 30.22 10.31
N GLN A 47 17.61 30.29 9.07
CA GLN A 47 16.90 30.93 7.98
C GLN A 47 16.17 29.90 7.10
N PRO A 48 14.88 30.12 6.80
CA PRO A 48 14.17 29.30 5.83
C PRO A 48 14.93 29.39 4.50
N SER A 49 14.95 28.29 3.76
CA SER A 49 15.64 28.11 2.48
C SER A 49 15.16 29.09 1.41
N SER A 50 15.45 30.38 1.57
CA SER A 50 15.33 31.38 0.53
C SER A 50 16.48 31.18 -0.43
N THR A 51 16.13 31.07 -1.71
CA THR A 51 16.95 31.00 -2.91
C THR A 51 18.28 31.77 -2.79
N SER A 52 19.31 31.13 -2.21
CA SER A 52 20.67 31.67 -2.27
C SER A 52 21.13 31.56 -3.71
N THR A 53 21.25 32.71 -4.36
CA THR A 53 21.76 32.83 -5.73
C THR A 53 23.23 32.45 -5.77
N ALA A 54 23.73 32.01 -6.93
CA ALA A 54 25.15 31.68 -7.12
C ALA A 54 26.08 32.82 -6.67
N GLY A 55 25.65 34.08 -6.83
CA GLY A 55 26.38 35.26 -6.33
C GLY A 55 26.59 35.25 -4.80
N SER A 56 25.54 34.94 -4.03
CA SER A 56 25.63 34.87 -2.56
C SER A 56 26.51 33.73 -2.05
N GLN A 57 26.60 32.62 -2.81
CA GLN A 57 27.54 31.53 -2.49
C GLN A 57 28.99 31.97 -2.69
N GLY A 58 29.29 32.61 -3.82
CA GLY A 58 30.64 33.10 -4.14
C GLY A 58 31.15 34.11 -3.12
N GLU A 59 30.29 35.04 -2.67
CA GLU A 59 30.62 36.03 -1.62
C GLU A 59 30.97 35.36 -0.30
N CYS A 60 30.18 34.38 0.15
CA CYS A 60 30.46 33.63 1.36
C CYS A 60 31.75 32.81 1.24
N VAL A 61 31.98 32.12 0.12
CA VAL A 61 33.22 31.35 -0.13
C VAL A 61 34.44 32.28 -0.14
N SER A 62 34.32 33.47 -0.74
CA SER A 62 35.37 34.49 -0.71
C SER A 62 35.66 34.93 0.73
N ALA A 63 34.63 35.16 1.55
CA ALA A 63 34.79 35.52 2.95
C ALA A 63 35.45 34.40 3.78
N LEU A 64 35.07 33.12 3.55
CA LEU A 64 35.69 31.96 4.18
C LEU A 64 37.18 31.83 3.79
N SER A 65 37.55 32.16 2.55
CA SER A 65 38.95 32.12 2.09
C SER A 65 39.88 33.10 2.81
N ARG A 66 39.35 34.14 3.48
CA ARG A 66 40.14 35.13 4.24
C ARG A 66 40.79 34.56 5.50
N SER A 67 40.35 33.38 5.97
CA SER A 67 40.91 32.68 7.13
C SER A 67 41.34 31.28 6.72
N ALA A 68 42.60 30.93 6.97
CA ALA A 68 43.12 29.60 6.67
C ALA A 68 42.32 28.49 7.36
N GLN A 69 41.88 28.73 8.61
CA GLN A 69 41.08 27.76 9.37
C GLN A 69 39.69 27.54 8.73
N PHE A 70 39.04 28.61 8.29
CA PHE A 70 37.71 28.54 7.68
C PHE A 70 37.78 27.89 6.30
N TRP A 71 38.82 28.22 5.53
CA TRP A 71 39.10 27.59 4.24
C TRP A 71 39.36 26.09 4.36
N SER A 72 40.12 25.67 5.39
CA SER A 72 40.37 24.24 5.63
C SER A 72 39.07 23.47 5.94
N SER A 73 38.19 24.01 6.79
CA SER A 73 36.88 23.40 7.08
C SER A 73 36.01 23.31 5.81
N TYR A 74 35.86 24.41 5.08
CA TYR A 74 35.08 24.46 3.84
C TYR A 74 35.58 23.51 2.77
N SER A 75 36.87 23.54 2.45
CA SER A 75 37.45 22.69 1.41
C SER A 75 37.43 21.20 1.79
N GLY A 76 37.51 20.89 3.08
CA GLY A 76 37.29 19.54 3.61
C GLY A 76 35.87 19.06 3.34
N TYR A 77 34.86 19.80 3.80
CA TYR A 77 33.46 19.42 3.58
C TYR A 77 33.09 19.37 2.10
N LEU A 78 33.56 20.29 1.27
CA LEU A 78 33.29 20.29 -0.16
C LEU A 78 33.74 18.98 -0.83
N ARG A 79 34.87 18.40 -0.38
CA ARG A 79 35.38 17.11 -0.86
C ARG A 79 34.62 15.92 -0.27
N GLU A 80 34.22 16.01 0.99
CA GLU A 80 33.61 14.88 1.72
C GLU A 80 32.11 14.73 1.48
N ILE A 81 31.41 15.81 1.11
CA ILE A 81 29.95 15.81 0.93
C ILE A 81 29.42 14.73 -0.01
N PRO A 82 30.02 14.46 -1.19
CA PRO A 82 29.56 13.37 -2.04
C PRO A 82 29.58 12.02 -1.30
N GLN A 83 30.67 11.72 -0.58
CA GLN A 83 30.79 10.49 0.20
C GLN A 83 29.79 10.45 1.36
N LEU A 84 29.64 11.55 2.10
CA LEU A 84 28.67 11.66 3.19
C LEU A 84 27.25 11.47 2.67
N CYS A 85 26.89 12.07 1.54
CA CYS A 85 25.57 11.96 0.92
C CYS A 85 25.22 10.49 0.65
N PHE A 86 26.10 9.74 -0.02
CA PHE A 86 25.87 8.31 -0.28
C PHE A 86 25.75 7.48 0.99
N THR A 87 26.52 7.79 2.02
CA THR A 87 26.38 7.08 3.31
C THR A 87 25.02 7.36 3.93
N PHE A 88 24.60 8.62 4.04
CA PHE A 88 23.31 8.99 4.63
C PHE A 88 22.12 8.49 3.83
N GLN A 89 22.20 8.49 2.50
CA GLN A 89 21.19 7.87 1.64
C GLN A 89 21.02 6.39 2.00
N ARG A 90 22.12 5.63 2.08
CA ARG A 90 22.05 4.22 2.43
C ARG A 90 21.42 3.98 3.80
N TRP A 91 21.75 4.80 4.81
CA TRP A 91 21.13 4.70 6.14
C TRP A 91 19.63 4.97 6.08
N ASN A 92 19.22 6.03 5.37
CA ASN A 92 17.82 6.37 5.17
C ASN A 92 17.07 5.24 4.44
N ASP A 93 17.65 4.67 3.39
CA ASP A 93 17.03 3.57 2.63
C ASP A 93 16.85 2.33 3.51
N ILE A 94 17.82 2.03 4.38
CA ILE A 94 17.72 0.92 5.34
C ILE A 94 16.59 1.15 6.33
N ASP A 95 16.44 2.37 6.85
CA ASP A 95 15.40 2.70 7.81
C ASP A 95 14.01 2.66 7.16
N VAL A 96 13.85 3.24 5.96
CA VAL A 96 12.61 3.16 5.16
C VAL A 96 12.25 1.70 4.85
N ALA A 97 13.23 0.89 4.45
CA ALA A 97 12.99 -0.53 4.20
C ALA A 97 12.55 -1.26 5.47
N ARG A 98 13.19 -1.00 6.62
CA ARG A 98 12.84 -1.61 7.90
C ARG A 98 11.39 -1.28 8.29
N ASP A 99 10.99 -0.03 8.16
CA ASP A 99 9.64 0.42 8.49
C ASP A 99 8.60 -0.22 7.56
N LEU A 100 8.89 -0.28 6.26
CA LEU A 100 8.04 -0.96 5.29
C LEU A 100 7.87 -2.45 5.63
N TYR A 101 8.97 -3.16 5.93
CA TYR A 101 8.91 -4.56 6.32
C TYR A 101 8.13 -4.77 7.63
N HIS A 102 8.28 -3.87 8.60
CA HIS A 102 7.52 -3.92 9.84
C HIS A 102 6.02 -3.83 9.58
N ASN A 103 5.59 -2.84 8.79
CA ASN A 103 4.19 -2.63 8.44
C ASN A 103 3.61 -3.82 7.66
N ILE A 104 4.32 -4.33 6.64
CA ILE A 104 3.90 -5.51 5.89
C ILE A 104 3.78 -6.74 6.81
N THR A 105 4.69 -6.91 7.76
CA THR A 105 4.67 -8.04 8.68
C THR A 105 3.43 -7.98 9.59
N LEU A 106 3.06 -6.79 10.07
CA LEU A 106 1.84 -6.60 10.85
C LEU A 106 0.59 -6.91 10.04
N GLU A 107 0.49 -6.38 8.81
CA GLU A 107 -0.64 -6.67 7.92
C GLU A 107 -0.75 -8.17 7.61
N LYS A 108 0.37 -8.83 7.33
CA LYS A 108 0.41 -10.27 7.06
C LYS A 108 -0.01 -11.10 8.27
N LEU A 109 0.38 -10.69 9.47
CA LEU A 109 -0.04 -11.35 10.71
C LEU A 109 -1.56 -11.25 10.90
N MET A 110 -2.14 -10.08 10.65
CA MET A 110 -3.60 -9.89 10.72
C MET A 110 -4.31 -10.78 9.68
N PHE A 111 -3.80 -10.83 8.45
CA PHE A 111 -4.35 -11.68 7.41
C PHE A 111 -4.31 -13.16 7.78
N ILE A 112 -3.19 -13.66 8.30
CA ILE A 112 -3.06 -15.06 8.72
C ILE A 112 -4.08 -15.39 9.83
N LYS A 113 -4.28 -14.49 10.80
CA LYS A 113 -5.28 -14.67 11.86
C LYS A 113 -6.69 -14.77 11.29
N LEU A 114 -7.05 -13.87 10.37
CA LEU A 114 -8.35 -13.89 9.71
C LEU A 114 -8.57 -15.21 8.96
N VAL A 115 -7.58 -15.68 8.18
CA VAL A 115 -7.68 -16.95 7.45
C VAL A 115 -7.82 -18.14 8.41
N GLN A 116 -7.07 -18.15 9.51
CA GLN A 116 -7.18 -19.19 10.54
C GLN A 116 -8.56 -19.23 11.20
N GLU A 117 -9.15 -18.07 11.51
CA GLU A 117 -10.50 -18.00 12.06
C GLU A 117 -11.53 -18.55 11.08
N ARG A 118 -11.42 -18.19 9.80
CA ARG A 118 -12.30 -18.71 8.73
C ARG A 118 -12.14 -20.22 8.53
N GLU A 119 -10.93 -20.75 8.62
CA GLU A 119 -10.71 -22.20 8.54
C GLU A 119 -11.36 -22.94 9.71
N LYS A 120 -11.30 -22.39 10.92
CA LYS A 120 -11.97 -22.94 12.10
C LYS A 120 -13.49 -22.94 11.93
N GLU A 121 -14.07 -21.82 11.50
CA GLU A 121 -15.50 -21.75 11.18
C GLU A 121 -15.89 -22.76 10.11
N GLY A 122 -15.08 -22.89 9.06
CA GLY A 122 -15.28 -23.85 7.98
C GLY A 122 -15.29 -25.30 8.47
N LYS A 123 -14.40 -25.66 9.42
CA LYS A 123 -14.37 -27.00 10.03
C LYS A 123 -15.63 -27.28 10.85
N VAL A 124 -16.07 -26.34 11.68
CA VAL A 124 -17.31 -26.47 12.46
C VAL A 124 -18.50 -26.66 11.51
N ASN A 125 -18.61 -25.81 10.50
CA ASN A 125 -19.69 -25.88 9.51
C ASN A 125 -19.68 -27.23 8.75
N ALA A 126 -18.50 -27.73 8.38
CA ALA A 126 -18.35 -29.03 7.72
C ALA A 126 -18.78 -30.19 8.63
N GLU A 127 -18.49 -30.14 9.93
CA GLU A 127 -18.95 -31.13 10.89
C GLU A 127 -20.48 -31.12 11.06
N THR A 128 -21.09 -29.94 11.21
CA THR A 128 -22.57 -29.82 11.23
C THR A 128 -23.20 -30.31 9.94
N TRP A 129 -22.59 -30.06 8.78
CA TRP A 129 -23.09 -30.55 7.50
C TRP A 129 -23.00 -32.07 7.40
N LYS A 130 -21.92 -32.69 7.88
CA LYS A 130 -21.82 -34.16 7.94
C LYS A 130 -22.95 -34.76 8.77
N LEU A 131 -23.26 -34.17 9.92
CA LEU A 131 -24.38 -34.61 10.76
C LEU A 131 -25.72 -34.45 10.05
N GLY A 132 -25.96 -33.32 9.38
CA GLY A 132 -27.18 -33.09 8.61
C GLY A 132 -27.36 -34.09 7.46
N ILE A 133 -26.29 -34.40 6.72
CA ILE A 133 -26.31 -35.41 5.65
C ILE A 133 -26.60 -36.80 6.22
N ALA A 134 -26.00 -37.17 7.35
CA ALA A 134 -26.28 -38.45 8.00
C ALA A 134 -27.76 -38.59 8.39
N GLU A 135 -28.38 -37.54 8.91
CA GLU A 135 -29.80 -37.55 9.25
C GLU A 135 -30.70 -37.62 8.01
N LEU A 136 -30.31 -36.97 6.90
CA LEU A 136 -30.99 -37.10 5.62
C LEU A 136 -30.94 -38.54 5.09
N PHE A 137 -29.78 -39.20 5.15
CA PHE A 137 -29.66 -40.61 4.76
C PHE A 137 -30.54 -41.53 5.62
N LYS A 138 -30.58 -41.29 6.93
CA LYS A 138 -31.45 -42.03 7.85
C LYS A 138 -32.92 -41.84 7.48
N THR A 139 -33.35 -40.60 7.24
CA THR A 139 -34.71 -40.27 6.83
C THR A 139 -35.07 -40.91 5.48
N ALA A 140 -34.16 -40.85 4.50
CA ALA A 140 -34.34 -41.49 3.19
C ALA A 140 -34.47 -43.01 3.32
N SER A 141 -33.69 -43.64 4.20
CA SER A 141 -33.79 -45.08 4.46
C SER A 141 -35.13 -45.47 5.10
N TYR A 142 -35.65 -44.62 6.00
CA TYR A 142 -36.96 -44.82 6.62
C TYR A 142 -38.08 -44.73 5.57
N ILE A 143 -38.04 -43.71 4.71
CA ILE A 143 -38.98 -43.54 3.59
C ILE A 143 -38.92 -44.76 2.66
N ARG A 144 -37.72 -45.24 2.31
CA ARG A 144 -37.55 -46.42 1.45
C ARG A 144 -38.16 -47.67 2.07
N ASN A 145 -37.96 -47.90 3.37
CA ASN A 145 -38.50 -49.05 4.08
C ASN A 145 -40.04 -48.97 4.17
N VAL A 146 -40.58 -47.78 4.43
CA VAL A 146 -42.03 -47.53 4.39
C VAL A 146 -42.58 -47.80 2.98
N SER A 147 -41.92 -47.33 1.92
CA SER A 147 -42.29 -47.60 0.53
C SER A 147 -42.35 -49.10 0.25
N GLN A 148 -41.30 -49.85 0.61
CA GLN A 148 -41.24 -51.30 0.40
C GLN A 148 -42.34 -52.06 1.16
N ARG A 149 -42.68 -51.62 2.38
CA ARG A 149 -43.79 -52.22 3.15
C ARG A 149 -45.15 -51.89 2.55
N LEU A 150 -45.32 -50.68 2.00
CA LEU A 150 -46.52 -50.34 1.25
C LEU A 150 -46.60 -51.19 -0.02
N ASP A 151 -45.53 -51.31 -0.81
CA ASP A 151 -45.49 -52.15 -2.02
C ASP A 151 -45.85 -53.61 -1.71
N ALA A 152 -45.29 -54.19 -0.64
CA ALA A 152 -45.62 -55.56 -0.20
C ALA A 152 -47.07 -55.72 0.30
N ARG A 153 -47.68 -54.67 0.88
CA ARG A 153 -49.12 -54.66 1.21
C ARG A 153 -49.99 -54.47 -0.04
N PHE A 154 -49.51 -53.76 -1.05
CA PHE A 154 -50.23 -53.51 -2.29
C PHE A 154 -50.37 -54.76 -3.17
N GLU A 155 -49.39 -55.67 -3.14
CA GLU A 155 -49.56 -56.99 -3.79
C GLU A 155 -50.70 -57.83 -3.18
N LEU A 156 -51.14 -57.51 -1.95
CA LEU A 156 -52.20 -58.22 -1.25
C LEU A 156 -53.56 -57.49 -1.29
N GLN A 157 -53.64 -56.23 -1.74
CA GLN A 157 -54.89 -55.44 -1.64
C GLN A 157 -55.08 -54.40 -2.78
N GLY A 158 -55.70 -54.85 -3.89
CA GLY A 158 -56.59 -54.04 -4.75
C GLY A 158 -56.00 -52.93 -5.66
N HIS A 159 -56.23 -53.08 -6.97
CA HIS A 159 -55.72 -52.31 -8.10
C HIS A 159 -55.98 -50.77 -8.10
N GLU A 160 -56.90 -50.25 -7.30
CA GLU A 160 -57.36 -48.84 -7.35
C GLU A 160 -56.59 -47.91 -6.40
N VAL A 161 -56.17 -48.42 -5.23
CA VAL A 161 -55.39 -47.63 -4.25
C VAL A 161 -53.96 -47.38 -4.77
N ASN A 162 -53.47 -48.29 -5.63
CA ASN A 162 -52.14 -48.23 -6.25
C ASN A 162 -51.95 -47.00 -7.16
N LYS A 163 -53.00 -46.55 -7.88
CA LYS A 163 -52.90 -45.44 -8.84
C LYS A 163 -52.75 -44.07 -8.18
N ASN A 164 -53.40 -43.88 -7.02
CA ASN A 164 -53.32 -42.62 -6.27
C ASN A 164 -52.03 -42.52 -5.47
N LEU A 165 -51.50 -43.65 -4.97
CA LEU A 165 -50.26 -43.66 -4.22
C LEU A 165 -49.03 -43.50 -5.13
N LEU A 166 -49.03 -44.11 -6.33
CA LEU A 166 -47.97 -43.91 -7.32
C LEU A 166 -47.87 -42.43 -7.76
N LYS A 167 -49.00 -41.72 -7.82
CA LYS A 167 -49.03 -40.28 -8.03
C LYS A 167 -48.43 -39.52 -6.86
N ALA A 168 -48.76 -39.88 -5.62
CA ALA A 168 -48.25 -39.21 -4.43
C ALA A 168 -46.72 -39.39 -4.28
N VAL A 169 -46.20 -40.60 -4.55
CA VAL A 169 -44.75 -40.89 -4.53
C VAL A 169 -44.02 -40.09 -5.61
N ASN A 170 -44.53 -40.06 -6.85
CA ASN A 170 -43.94 -39.23 -7.93
C ASN A 170 -43.95 -37.73 -7.61
N ILE A 171 -44.98 -37.23 -6.92
CA ILE A 171 -45.03 -35.83 -6.48
C ILE A 171 -43.97 -35.56 -5.40
N LEU A 172 -43.76 -36.51 -4.49
CA LEU A 172 -42.75 -36.43 -3.44
C LEU A 172 -41.33 -36.48 -4.01
N GLU A 173 -41.06 -37.38 -4.94
CA GLU A 173 -39.76 -37.51 -5.62
C GLU A 173 -39.39 -36.22 -6.35
N ARG A 174 -40.33 -35.68 -7.16
CA ARG A 174 -40.11 -34.38 -7.83
C ARG A 174 -39.87 -33.24 -6.85
N ARG A 175 -40.56 -33.22 -5.71
CA ARG A 175 -40.37 -32.21 -4.66
C ARG A 175 -39.01 -32.32 -4.00
N VAL A 176 -38.54 -33.55 -3.75
CA VAL A 176 -37.20 -33.79 -3.20
C VAL A 176 -36.14 -33.31 -4.18
N ASP A 177 -36.27 -33.63 -5.47
CA ASP A 177 -35.35 -33.15 -6.50
C ASP A 177 -35.35 -31.63 -6.62
N THR A 178 -36.54 -30.99 -6.61
CA THR A 178 -36.60 -29.51 -6.66
C THR A 178 -36.00 -28.86 -5.42
N VAL A 179 -36.16 -29.46 -4.24
CA VAL A 179 -35.57 -28.93 -3.00
C VAL A 179 -34.06 -29.12 -3.03
N LEU A 180 -33.55 -30.28 -3.48
CA LEU A 180 -32.12 -30.51 -3.62
C LEU A 180 -31.50 -29.51 -4.60
N ASP A 181 -32.10 -29.34 -5.77
CA ASP A 181 -31.58 -28.50 -6.84
C ASP A 181 -31.64 -27.00 -6.46
N LYS A 182 -32.72 -26.56 -5.80
CA LYS A 182 -32.78 -25.18 -5.24
C LYS A 182 -31.74 -24.96 -4.15
N SER A 183 -31.51 -25.95 -3.30
CA SER A 183 -30.53 -25.84 -2.20
C SER A 183 -29.11 -25.79 -2.75
N LEU A 184 -28.79 -26.63 -3.75
CA LEU A 184 -27.49 -26.65 -4.44
C LEU A 184 -27.23 -25.35 -5.20
N ASN A 185 -28.24 -24.83 -5.91
CA ASN A 185 -28.15 -23.57 -6.63
C ASN A 185 -28.07 -22.36 -5.70
N ALA A 186 -28.79 -22.37 -4.56
CA ALA A 186 -28.65 -21.34 -3.53
C ALA A 186 -27.26 -21.37 -2.88
N LEU A 187 -26.70 -22.56 -2.63
CA LEU A 187 -25.36 -22.72 -2.07
C LEU A 187 -24.30 -22.19 -3.05
N SER A 188 -24.39 -22.59 -4.31
CA SER A 188 -23.50 -22.15 -5.39
C SER A 188 -23.62 -20.65 -5.63
N GLY A 189 -24.85 -20.13 -5.73
CA GLY A 189 -25.12 -18.71 -5.92
C GLY A 189 -24.60 -17.85 -4.78
N ASN A 190 -24.82 -18.25 -3.53
CA ASN A 190 -24.30 -17.52 -2.37
C ASN A 190 -22.77 -17.56 -2.30
N PHE A 191 -22.15 -18.68 -2.66
CA PHE A 191 -20.69 -18.79 -2.72
C PHE A 191 -20.10 -17.87 -3.80
N VAL A 192 -20.69 -17.86 -5.00
CA VAL A 192 -20.25 -17.01 -6.13
C VAL A 192 -20.48 -15.53 -5.83
N VAL A 193 -21.62 -15.16 -5.24
CA VAL A 193 -21.91 -13.77 -4.85
C VAL A 193 -20.99 -13.31 -3.72
N SER A 194 -20.70 -14.16 -2.73
CA SER A 194 -19.79 -13.85 -1.64
C SER A 194 -18.34 -13.72 -2.12
N LEU A 195 -17.88 -14.58 -3.03
CA LEU A 195 -16.57 -14.43 -3.67
C LEU A 195 -16.51 -13.19 -4.56
N GLY A 196 -17.57 -12.92 -5.33
CA GLY A 196 -17.67 -11.74 -6.20
C GLY A 196 -17.63 -10.43 -5.41
N THR A 197 -18.33 -10.34 -4.28
CA THR A 197 -18.27 -9.16 -3.40
C THR A 197 -16.90 -9.01 -2.76
N VAL A 198 -16.26 -10.09 -2.32
CA VAL A 198 -14.89 -10.02 -1.79
C VAL A 198 -13.89 -9.59 -2.85
N VAL A 199 -13.98 -10.12 -4.08
CA VAL A 199 -13.10 -9.75 -5.19
C VAL A 199 -13.34 -8.31 -5.65
N SER A 200 -14.59 -7.86 -5.73
CA SER A 200 -14.90 -6.45 -6.05
C SER A 200 -14.41 -5.50 -4.96
N ASN A 201 -14.65 -5.82 -3.68
CA ASN A 201 -14.20 -4.97 -2.57
C ASN A 201 -12.67 -4.90 -2.49
N LEU A 202 -11.98 -6.01 -2.78
CA LEU A 202 -10.52 -6.04 -2.88
C LEU A 202 -10.04 -5.23 -4.09
N GLY A 203 -10.72 -5.34 -5.23
CA GLY A 203 -10.42 -4.59 -6.45
C GLY A 203 -10.60 -3.08 -6.29
N GLU A 204 -11.71 -2.64 -5.68
CA GLU A 204 -11.96 -1.23 -5.36
C GLU A 204 -10.99 -0.70 -4.30
N GLY A 205 -10.68 -1.48 -3.27
CA GLY A 205 -9.70 -1.11 -2.25
C GLY A 205 -8.29 -0.96 -2.81
N LEU A 206 -7.86 -1.88 -3.69
CA LEU A 206 -6.58 -1.80 -4.38
C LEU A 206 -6.53 -0.61 -5.35
N ARG A 207 -7.61 -0.38 -6.09
CA ARG A 207 -7.72 0.74 -7.03
C ARG A 207 -7.68 2.09 -6.33
N SER A 208 -8.42 2.24 -5.23
CA SER A 208 -8.44 3.47 -4.43
C SER A 208 -7.06 3.78 -3.85
N ARG A 209 -6.35 2.77 -3.31
CA ARG A 209 -4.96 2.98 -2.82
C ARG A 209 -4.00 3.29 -3.96
N LEU A 210 -4.16 2.66 -5.13
CA LEU A 210 -3.35 2.96 -6.32
C LEU A 210 -3.57 4.39 -6.81
N GLU A 211 -4.81 4.84 -6.90
CA GLU A 211 -5.17 6.21 -7.29
C GLU A 211 -4.63 7.23 -6.26
N GLU A 212 -4.72 6.95 -4.96
CA GLU A 212 -4.13 7.79 -3.90
C GLU A 212 -2.61 7.87 -4.02
N THR A 213 -1.93 6.74 -4.25
CA THR A 213 -0.47 6.73 -4.49
C THR A 213 -0.09 7.44 -5.79
N LEU A 214 -0.90 7.36 -6.84
CA LEU A 214 -0.64 8.05 -8.11
C LEU A 214 -0.85 9.56 -7.99
N VAL A 215 -1.88 10.01 -7.28
CA VAL A 215 -2.13 11.43 -7.02
C VAL A 215 -1.01 12.03 -6.17
N THR A 216 -0.60 11.34 -5.11
CA THR A 216 0.52 11.80 -4.27
C THR A 216 1.84 11.85 -5.05
N LEU A 217 2.10 10.87 -5.92
CA LEU A 217 3.27 10.87 -6.80
C LEU A 217 3.19 11.97 -7.88
N HIS A 218 1.99 12.25 -8.39
CA HIS A 218 1.74 13.31 -9.36
C HIS A 218 1.90 14.70 -8.74
N GLU A 219 1.37 14.94 -7.53
CA GLU A 219 1.58 16.19 -6.79
C GLU A 219 3.06 16.39 -6.48
N GLN A 220 3.77 15.34 -6.08
CA GLN A 220 5.22 15.41 -5.90
C GLN A 220 5.93 15.74 -7.22
N HIS A 221 5.54 15.13 -8.34
CA HIS A 221 6.10 15.43 -9.66
C HIS A 221 5.78 16.85 -10.14
N GLN A 222 4.58 17.36 -9.84
CA GLN A 222 4.12 18.67 -10.26
C GLN A 222 4.73 19.78 -9.39
N GLN A 223 4.96 19.54 -8.09
CA GLN A 223 5.80 20.39 -7.25
C GLN A 223 7.23 20.47 -7.80
N LEU A 224 7.79 19.38 -8.31
CA LEU A 224 9.11 19.36 -8.96
C LEU A 224 9.12 20.07 -10.32
N LEU A 225 8.01 20.11 -11.04
CA LEU A 225 7.91 20.84 -12.31
C LEU A 225 7.69 22.34 -12.08
N VAL A 226 6.89 22.74 -11.08
CA VAL A 226 6.67 24.16 -10.72
C VAL A 226 7.94 24.78 -10.12
N GLU A 227 8.77 24.01 -9.41
CA GLU A 227 10.13 24.43 -9.03
C GLU A 227 11.07 24.59 -10.26
N ASN A 228 10.71 24.08 -11.44
CA ASN A 228 11.54 24.09 -12.67
C ASN A 228 10.98 24.94 -13.84
N THR A 229 9.76 25.47 -13.75
CA THR A 229 9.21 26.37 -14.78
C THR A 229 9.51 27.82 -14.45
N VAL A 230 10.58 28.35 -15.04
CA VAL A 230 10.80 29.80 -15.22
C VAL A 230 9.61 30.36 -16.04
N PRO A 231 8.97 31.48 -15.65
CA PRO A 231 7.92 32.07 -16.46
C PRO A 231 8.48 32.59 -17.77
N ASP A 232 7.81 32.25 -18.86
CA ASP A 232 8.08 32.78 -20.20
C ASP A 232 8.19 34.30 -20.17
N ILE A 233 9.35 34.76 -20.63
CA ILE A 233 9.68 36.15 -20.85
C ILE A 233 8.94 36.60 -22.12
N ILE A 234 7.83 37.31 -21.95
CA ILE A 234 7.26 38.17 -22.99
C ILE A 234 7.97 39.53 -22.89
N TRP A 235 9.05 39.72 -23.65
CA TRP A 235 9.57 41.08 -23.93
C TRP A 235 8.73 41.71 -25.03
N LEU A 236 7.94 42.70 -24.63
CA LEU A 236 7.41 43.74 -25.50
C LEU A 236 8.57 44.47 -26.19
N VAL A 237 8.56 44.43 -27.52
CA VAL A 237 9.20 45.43 -28.37
C VAL A 237 8.44 46.75 -28.19
N SER A 238 9.06 47.75 -27.56
CA SER A 238 8.94 49.18 -27.94
C SER A 238 9.73 50.13 -27.03
N ASP A 239 10.30 51.13 -27.70
CA ASP A 239 10.69 52.48 -27.28
C ASP A 239 12.07 52.79 -26.65
N GLN A 240 12.93 53.32 -27.53
CA GLN A 240 13.55 54.67 -27.51
C GLN A 240 14.18 55.19 -26.20
N SER A 241 15.51 55.34 -26.20
CA SER A 241 16.21 56.59 -26.56
C SER A 241 17.72 56.39 -26.61
#